data_AF-A0A5V6NKV6-F1
#
_entry.id   AF-A0A5V6NKV6-F1
#
_cell.length_a   1.000
_cell.length_b   1.000
_cell.length_c   1.000
_cell.angle_alpha   90.00
_cell.angle_beta   90.00
_cell.angle_gamma   90.00
#
_symmetry.space_group_name_H-M   'P 1'
#
loop_
_entity.id
_entity.type
_entity.pdbx_description
1 polymer ?
#
loop_
_entity_poly.entity_id
_entity_poly.type
_entity_poly.pdbx_seq_one_letter_code
_entity_poly.pdbx_strand_id
1 'polypeptide(L)' 'DEPAANAILPSGAASVDDIAPELFVKSADVDGITRRDSVIIGGINFWVTRAGPVDGDCRVLTLARGVPGKPQPEINKWSR' A
#
# COMPACT_ATOMS: atom_id res chain seq x y z
N ASP A 1 12.13 -6.12 -24.31
CA ASP A 1 12.87 -5.58 -23.17
C ASP A 1 12.39 -4.15 -22.96
N GLU A 2 11.41 -3.96 -22.06
CA GLU A 2 10.90 -2.62 -21.74
C GLU A 2 11.82 -2.01 -20.67
N PRO A 3 12.43 -0.83 -20.90
CA PRO A 3 13.31 -0.23 -19.92
C PRO A 3 12.47 0.23 -18.71
N ALA A 4 12.88 -0.17 -17.51
CA ALA A 4 12.29 0.32 -16.28
C ALA A 4 12.38 1.85 -16.24
N ALA A 5 11.24 2.53 -16.42
CA ALA A 5 11.13 3.97 -16.38
C ALA A 5 11.28 4.47 -14.94
N ASN A 6 12.53 4.64 -14.49
CA ASN A 6 12.83 5.29 -13.22
C ASN A 6 12.78 6.81 -13.41
N ALA A 7 11.71 7.46 -12.95
CA ALA A 7 11.60 8.91 -12.95
C ALA A 7 12.33 9.50 -11.74
N ILE A 8 13.34 10.36 -11.98
CA ILE A 8 14.01 11.12 -10.93
C ILE A 8 13.19 12.38 -10.67
N LEU A 9 12.60 12.49 -9.47
CA LEU A 9 11.80 13.64 -9.07
C LEU A 9 12.68 14.68 -8.37
N PRO A 10 12.52 15.99 -8.66
CA PRO A 10 13.22 17.04 -7.92
C PRO A 10 12.84 17.01 -6.43
N SER A 11 13.78 17.37 -5.54
CA SER A 11 13.54 17.42 -4.10
C SER A 11 12.32 18.29 -3.77
N GLY A 12 11.27 17.69 -3.20
CA GLY A 12 10.00 18.37 -2.86
C GLY A 12 8.92 18.32 -3.94
N ALA A 13 9.18 17.74 -5.12
CA ALA A 13 8.19 17.64 -6.21
C ALA A 13 7.17 16.51 -6.03
N ALA A 14 7.44 15.57 -5.13
CA ALA A 14 6.49 14.57 -4.69
C ALA A 14 6.67 14.34 -3.20
N SER A 15 5.56 14.40 -2.46
CA SER A 15 5.47 13.82 -1.13
C SER A 15 5.06 12.36 -1.34
N VAL A 16 6.05 11.46 -1.24
CA VAL A 16 5.71 10.05 -1.09
C VAL A 16 5.27 9.89 0.36
N ASP A 17 3.95 9.92 0.55
CA ASP A 17 3.31 9.49 1.78
C ASP A 17 3.42 7.96 1.85
N ASP A 18 4.67 7.47 2.00
CA ASP A 18 5.06 6.06 2.21
C ASP A 18 4.63 5.61 3.62
N ILE A 19 3.43 6.01 4.02
CA ILE A 19 2.76 5.46 5.16
C ILE A 19 2.31 4.08 4.70
N ALA A 20 3.12 3.08 5.05
CA ALA A 20 2.78 1.67 4.98
C ALA A 20 2.19 1.28 6.35
N PRO A 21 0.90 1.56 6.62
CA PRO A 21 0.33 1.28 7.93
C PRO A 21 0.39 -0.22 8.22
N GLU A 22 0.84 -0.55 9.41
CA GLU A 22 0.85 -1.91 9.92
C GLU A 22 -0.42 -2.14 10.74
N LEU A 23 -1.19 -3.14 10.36
CA LEU A 23 -2.39 -3.56 11.06
C LEU A 23 -2.08 -4.83 11.86
N PHE A 24 -2.14 -4.72 13.18
CA PHE A 24 -2.15 -5.89 14.06
C PHE A 24 -3.58 -6.41 14.19
N VAL A 25 -3.81 -7.64 13.74
CA VAL A 25 -5.15 -8.24 13.67
C VAL A 25 -5.10 -9.72 14.06
N LYS A 26 -6.21 -10.26 14.58
CA LYS A 26 -6.32 -11.68 14.86
C LYS A 26 -6.27 -12.49 13.57
N SER A 27 -5.46 -13.54 13.55
CA SER A 27 -5.27 -14.40 12.38
C SER A 27 -6.57 -15.05 11.92
N ALA A 28 -7.50 -15.35 12.84
CA ALA A 28 -8.82 -15.90 12.52
C ALA A 28 -9.71 -14.93 11.73
N ASP A 29 -9.62 -13.62 11.99
CA ASP A 29 -10.43 -12.60 11.29
C ASP A 29 -9.92 -12.30 9.87
N VAL A 30 -8.70 -12.71 9.57
CA VAL A 30 -8.05 -12.49 8.28
C VAL A 30 -7.54 -13.79 7.68
N ASP A 31 -8.14 -14.92 8.04
CA ASP A 31 -7.76 -16.22 7.50
C ASP A 31 -7.86 -16.22 5.97
N GLY A 32 -6.84 -16.74 5.30
CA GLY A 32 -6.77 -16.73 3.83
C GLY A 32 -6.41 -15.40 3.15
N ILE A 33 -6.29 -14.27 3.86
CA ILE A 33 -5.82 -13.02 3.23
C ILE A 33 -4.35 -13.16 2.79
N THR A 34 -4.08 -12.78 1.54
CA THR A 34 -2.77 -12.83 0.91
C THR A 34 -2.29 -11.47 0.42
N ARG A 35 -1.06 -11.42 -0.11
CA ARG A 35 -0.54 -10.21 -0.74
C ARG A 35 -1.38 -9.86 -1.97
N ARG A 36 -1.72 -8.58 -2.12
CA ARG A 36 -2.62 -8.00 -3.15
C ARG A 36 -4.12 -8.19 -2.88
N ASP A 37 -4.50 -8.76 -1.74
CA ASP A 37 -5.89 -8.64 -1.29
C ASP A 37 -6.21 -7.19 -0.89
N SER A 38 -7.45 -6.80 -1.13
CA SER A 38 -8.00 -5.53 -0.67
C SER A 38 -8.73 -5.71 0.66
N VAL A 39 -8.46 -4.82 1.63
CA VAL A 39 -9.13 -4.78 2.93
C VAL A 39 -9.77 -3.41 3.15
N ILE A 40 -10.98 -3.39 3.71
CA ILE A 40 -11.67 -2.14 4.03
C ILE A 40 -11.59 -1.92 5.54
N ILE A 41 -10.94 -0.83 5.96
CA ILE A 41 -10.76 -0.47 7.37
C ILE A 41 -11.34 0.91 7.58
N GLY A 42 -12.38 1.02 8.42
CA GLY A 42 -13.04 2.31 8.69
C GLY A 42 -13.61 2.99 7.43
N GLY A 43 -14.01 2.21 6.41
CA GLY A 43 -14.50 2.74 5.13
C GLY A 43 -13.41 3.13 4.12
N ILE A 44 -12.14 2.97 4.47
CA ILE A 44 -11.00 3.23 3.59
C ILE A 44 -10.49 1.90 3.03
N ASN A 45 -10.29 1.83 1.71
CA ASN A 45 -9.72 0.67 1.05
C ASN A 45 -8.20 0.69 1.12
N PHE A 46 -7.62 -0.40 1.62
CA PHE A 46 -6.19 -0.66 1.69
C PHE A 46 -5.85 -1.94 0.93
N TRP A 47 -4.60 -2.07 0.50
CA TRP A 47 -4.07 -3.27 -0.14
C TRP A 47 -3.01 -3.90 0.71
N VAL A 48 -3.09 -5.22 0.88
CA VAL A 48 -2.09 -5.98 1.63
C VAL A 48 -0.82 -6.08 0.80
N THR A 49 0.25 -5.42 1.25
CA THR A 49 1.57 -5.51 0.63
C THR A 49 2.39 -6.64 1.22
N ARG A 50 2.16 -6.97 2.49
CA ARG A 50 2.81 -8.08 3.20
C ARG A 50 1.87 -8.65 4.26
N ALA A 51 1.80 -9.97 4.34
CA ALA A 51 1.26 -10.66 5.50
C ALA A 51 2.43 -11.22 6.32
N GLY A 52 2.58 -10.77 7.56
CA GLY A 52 3.55 -11.28 8.51
C GLY A 52 3.20 -12.68 9.01
N PRO A 53 4.14 -13.37 9.69
CA PRO A 53 3.87 -14.65 10.32
C PRO A 53 2.79 -14.50 11.40
N VAL A 54 2.12 -15.61 11.70
CA VAL A 54 1.18 -15.71 12.82
C VAL A 54 1.98 -15.85 14.11
N ASP A 55 1.75 -14.93 15.05
CA ASP A 55 2.29 -14.94 16.40
C ASP A 55 1.13 -15.16 17.39
N GLY A 56 1.02 -16.38 17.93
CA GLY A 56 -0.14 -16.81 18.72
C GLY A 56 -1.43 -16.78 17.89
N ASP A 57 -2.39 -15.96 18.31
CA ASP A 57 -3.68 -15.77 17.64
C ASP A 57 -3.71 -14.55 16.72
N CYS A 58 -2.59 -13.83 16.55
CA CYS A 58 -2.52 -12.57 15.83
C CYS A 58 -1.48 -12.59 14.72
N ARG A 59 -1.57 -11.65 13.78
CA ARG A 59 -0.55 -11.39 12.77
C ARG A 59 -0.53 -9.92 12.39
N VAL A 60 0.61 -9.50 11.84
CA VAL A 60 0.80 -8.12 11.33
C VAL A 60 0.59 -8.12 9.83
N LEU A 61 -0.27 -7.24 9.33
CA LEU A 61 -0.46 -6.98 7.92
C LEU A 61 0.14 -5.61 7.58
N THR A 62 1.08 -5.56 6.64
CA THR A 62 1.53 -4.30 6.05
C THR A 62 0.58 -3.93 4.93
N LEU A 63 0.07 -2.72 4.99
CA LEU A 63 -0.93 -2.20 4.07
C LEU A 63 -0.37 -1.05 3.25
N ALA A 64 -0.97 -0.80 2.09
CA ALA A 64 -0.73 0.40 1.31
C ALA A 64 -2.06 1.05 0.90
N ARG A 65 -2.06 2.37 0.86
CA ARG A 65 -3.15 3.18 0.28
C ARG A 65 -2.95 3.25 -1.25
N GLY A 66 -4.04 3.42 -1.99
CA GLY A 66 -4.03 3.54 -3.46
C GLY A 66 -4.59 2.30 -4.15
N VAL A 67 -4.27 2.11 -5.44
CA VAL A 67 -4.61 0.90 -6.20
C VAL A 67 -3.32 0.38 -6.84
N PRO A 68 -2.90 -0.86 -6.57
CA PRO A 68 -1.71 -1.43 -7.19
C PRO A 68 -1.91 -1.46 -8.71
N GLY A 69 -1.02 -0.79 -9.44
CA GLY A 69 -1.04 -0.76 -10.90
C GLY A 69 -1.90 0.32 -11.55
N LYS A 70 -2.56 1.21 -10.78
CA LYS A 70 -3.13 2.42 -11.41
C LYS A 70 -2.02 3.44 -11.64
N PRO A 71 -1.84 3.95 -12.88
CA PRO A 71 -0.94 5.06 -13.11
C PRO A 71 -1.39 6.24 -12.24
N GLN A 72 -0.44 6.86 -11.54
CA GLN A 72 -0.70 8.14 -10.87
C GLN A 72 -1.27 9.09 -11.93
N PRO A 73 -2.36 9.81 -11.65
CA PRO A 73 -2.87 10.81 -12.59
C PRO A 73 -1.75 11.79 -12.91
N GLU A 74 -1.57 12.08 -14.20
CA GLU A 74 -0.55 13.02 -14.67
C GLU A 74 -0.68 14.34 -13.90
N ILE A 75 0.38 14.70 -13.17
CA ILE A 75 0.46 15.94 -12.40
C ILE A 75 0.55 17.10 -13.40
N ASN A 76 -0.60 17.57 -13.88
CA ASN A 76 -0.69 18.64 -14.88
C ASN A 76 -0.76 20.05 -14.26
N LYS A 77 -0.64 20.17 -12.93
CA LYS A 77 -0.65 21.46 -12.24
C LYS A 77 0.35 21.45 -11.09
N TRP A 78 1.57 21.89 -11.38
CA TRP A 78 2.38 22.52 -10.35
C TRP A 78 1.73 23.88 -10.04
N SER A 79 1.16 24.02 -8.85
CA SER A 79 0.77 25.33 -8.34
C SER A 79 2.04 26.17 -8.15
N ARG A 80 2.01 27.37 -8.73
CA ARG A 80 3.09 28.36 -8.73
C ARG A 80 3.21 29.09 -7.39
#